data_AF-A0A7S0W2Z6-F1
#
_entry.id   AF-A0A7S0W2Z6-F1
#
_cell.length_a   1.000
_cell.length_b   1.000
_cell.length_c   1.000
_cell.angle_alpha   90.00
_cell.angle_beta   90.00
_cell.angle_gamma   90.00
#
_symmetry.space_group_name_H-M   'P 1'
#
loop_
_entity.id
_entity.type
_entity.pdbx_description
1 polymer ?
#
loop_
_entity_poly.entity_id
_entity_poly.type
_entity_poly.pdbx_seq_one_letter_code
_entity_poly.pdbx_strand_id
1 'polypeptide(L)'
;LFLNAVEKKMAWRAAMGPTIQELRILLNPSATQSTGVTSFIKNQYSFIKALNPSMPFLVRESSDSSYAPVIYARYAFGEEKSRDVSNMSEKEVTDAVRGLLADGTALPGIGPLPVIDGSPKDII
;
A
#
# COMPACT_ATOMS: atom_id res chain seq x y z
N LEU A 1 -18.05 -11.86 14.60
CA LEU A 1 -17.88 -10.40 14.39
C LEU A 1 -16.42 -9.96 14.50
N PHE A 2 -15.69 -10.32 15.56
CA PHE A 2 -14.24 -10.00 15.68
C PHE A 2 -13.34 -10.70 14.65
N LEU A 3 -13.57 -11.99 14.35
CA LEU A 3 -12.80 -12.72 13.33
C LEU A 3 -12.87 -12.05 11.94
N ASN A 4 -14.07 -11.73 11.47
CA ASN A 4 -14.28 -11.11 10.15
C ASN A 4 -13.56 -9.76 10.00
N ALA A 5 -13.35 -9.00 11.08
CA ALA A 5 -12.63 -7.74 11.04
C ALA A 5 -11.11 -7.93 10.93
N VAL A 6 -10.58 -8.99 11.57
CA VAL A 6 -9.16 -9.37 11.49
C VAL A 6 -8.85 -9.94 10.11
N GLU A 7 -9.71 -10.80 9.56
CA GLU A 7 -9.60 -11.32 8.19
C GLU A 7 -9.61 -10.20 7.16
N LYS A 8 -10.55 -9.25 7.26
CA LYS A 8 -10.57 -8.08 6.37
C LYS A 8 -9.35 -7.17 6.50
N LYS A 9 -8.76 -7.05 7.69
CA LYS A 9 -7.48 -6.36 7.87
C LYS A 9 -6.35 -7.10 7.14
N MET A 10 -6.30 -8.42 7.24
CA MET A 10 -5.26 -9.22 6.58
C MET A 10 -5.39 -9.23 5.05
N ALA A 11 -6.62 -9.39 4.55
CA ALA A 11 -6.90 -9.70 3.16
C ALA A 11 -6.28 -8.71 2.15
N TRP A 12 -6.48 -7.41 2.34
CA TRP A 12 -5.96 -6.42 1.38
C TRP A 12 -4.44 -6.32 1.38
N ARG A 13 -3.79 -6.60 2.52
CA ARG A 13 -2.32 -6.56 2.63
C ARG A 13 -1.71 -7.76 1.91
N ALA A 14 -2.28 -8.95 2.07
CA ALA A 14 -1.86 -10.15 1.33
C ALA A 14 -2.12 -10.03 -0.18
N ALA A 15 -3.17 -9.31 -0.58
CA ALA A 15 -3.48 -9.07 -1.99
C ALA A 15 -2.50 -8.10 -2.69
N MET A 16 -1.61 -7.41 -1.97
CA MET A 16 -0.69 -6.44 -2.57
C MET A 16 0.33 -7.10 -3.51
N GLY A 17 1.01 -8.15 -3.09
CA GLY A 17 2.10 -8.78 -3.86
C GLY A 17 1.69 -9.30 -5.25
N PRO A 18 0.52 -9.96 -5.40
CA PRO A 18 0.03 -10.36 -6.71
C PRO A 18 -0.37 -9.19 -7.63
N THR A 19 -0.72 -8.02 -7.07
CA THR A 19 -1.23 -6.87 -7.84
C THR A 19 -0.15 -5.85 -8.17
N ILE A 20 0.62 -5.46 -7.15
CA ILE A 20 1.60 -4.39 -7.16
C ILE A 20 2.97 -5.04 -7.23
N GLN A 21 3.72 -4.74 -8.29
CA GLN A 21 5.08 -5.22 -8.45
C GLN A 21 6.09 -4.47 -7.57
N GLU A 22 5.82 -3.21 -7.24
CA GLU A 22 6.64 -2.41 -6.33
C GLU A 22 5.79 -1.30 -5.69
N LEU A 23 5.93 -1.11 -4.37
CA LEU A 23 5.40 0.05 -3.66
C LEU A 23 6.57 0.92 -3.21
N ARG A 24 6.53 2.21 -3.56
CA ARG A 24 7.60 3.16 -3.27
C ARG A 24 7.04 4.38 -2.57
N ILE A 25 7.58 4.71 -1.39
CA ILE A 25 7.18 5.86 -0.60
C ILE A 25 8.35 6.84 -0.56
N LEU A 26 8.10 8.05 -1.05
CA LEU A 26 9.05 9.16 -0.97
C LEU A 26 8.51 10.15 0.06
N LEU A 27 9.29 10.50 1.07
CA LEU A 27 8.90 11.42 2.13
C LEU A 27 10.09 12.16 2.73
N ASN A 28 9.82 13.21 3.50
CA ASN A 28 10.78 13.72 4.49
C ASN A 28 10.21 13.43 5.89
N PRO A 29 10.85 12.57 6.72
CA PRO A 29 10.31 12.19 8.02
C PRO A 29 10.27 13.34 9.05
N SER A 30 11.02 14.42 8.82
CA SER A 30 11.02 15.61 9.67
C SER A 30 9.99 16.67 9.24
N ALA A 31 9.43 16.56 8.04
CA ALA A 31 8.44 17.52 7.54
C ALA A 31 7.04 17.22 8.12
N THR A 32 6.35 18.25 8.61
CA THR A 32 5.01 18.11 9.22
C THR A 32 4.00 17.44 8.28
N GLN A 33 4.05 17.76 6.99
CA GLN A 33 3.18 17.18 5.97
C GLN A 33 3.38 15.68 5.73
N SER A 34 4.47 15.07 6.23
CA SER A 34 4.76 13.64 6.12
C SER A 34 4.40 12.86 7.39
N THR A 35 3.78 13.49 8.39
CA THR A 35 3.53 12.88 9.70
C THR A 35 2.70 11.61 9.60
N GLY A 36 1.56 11.64 8.87
CA GLY A 36 0.71 10.45 8.72
C GLY A 36 1.37 9.32 7.93
N VAL A 37 2.19 9.66 6.93
CA VAL A 37 2.97 8.69 6.14
C VAL A 37 4.03 8.02 7.01
N THR A 38 4.71 8.78 7.86
CA THR A 38 5.70 8.27 8.81
C THR A 38 5.05 7.29 9.79
N SER A 39 3.87 7.62 10.32
CA SER A 39 3.09 6.70 11.18
C SER A 39 2.66 5.44 10.44
N PHE A 40 2.19 5.57 9.19
CA PHE A 40 1.85 4.43 8.34
C PHE A 40 3.05 3.48 8.15
N ILE A 41 4.23 4.01 7.82
CA ILE A 41 5.44 3.18 7.66
C ILE A 41 5.75 2.45 8.96
N LYS A 42 5.80 3.17 10.09
CA LYS A 42 6.13 2.58 11.40
C LYS A 42 5.18 1.45 11.80
N ASN A 43 3.88 1.62 11.54
CA ASN A 43 2.84 0.71 12.01
C ASN A 43 2.52 -0.42 11.03
N GLN A 44 2.70 -0.21 9.72
CA GLN A 44 2.22 -1.12 8.68
C GLN A 44 3.33 -1.86 7.93
N TYR A 45 4.54 -1.31 7.86
CA TYR A 45 5.61 -1.83 7.00
C TYR A 45 5.95 -3.30 7.28
N SER A 46 6.26 -3.64 8.54
CA SER A 46 6.68 -5.00 8.94
C SER A 46 5.64 -6.04 8.53
N PHE A 47 4.37 -5.70 8.71
CA PHE A 47 3.26 -6.60 8.43
C PHE A 47 2.99 -6.79 6.94
N ILE A 48 2.99 -5.70 6.16
CA ILE A 48 2.86 -5.78 4.70
C ILE A 48 4.04 -6.55 4.11
N LYS A 49 5.26 -6.32 4.60
CA LYS A 49 6.46 -6.99 4.09
C LYS A 49 6.47 -8.48 4.44
N ALA A 50 6.01 -8.86 5.63
CA ALA A 50 5.89 -10.27 6.03
C ALA A 50 4.90 -11.04 5.15
N LEU A 51 3.78 -10.41 4.76
CA LEU A 51 2.79 -11.03 3.87
C LEU A 51 3.23 -11.05 2.40
N ASN A 52 4.14 -10.16 1.99
CA ASN A 52 4.58 -10.00 0.60
C ASN A 52 6.12 -9.93 0.50
N PRO A 53 6.84 -11.01 0.84
CA PRO A 53 8.30 -10.97 0.95
C PRO A 53 9.01 -10.63 -0.38
N SER A 54 8.44 -11.06 -1.51
CA SER A 54 8.96 -10.83 -2.86
C SER A 54 8.61 -9.45 -3.43
N MET A 55 7.60 -8.75 -2.89
CA MET A 55 7.23 -7.40 -3.33
C MET A 55 8.23 -6.39 -2.72
N PRO A 56 8.95 -5.60 -3.53
CA PRO A 56 9.74 -4.48 -3.05
C PRO A 56 8.82 -3.41 -2.42
N PHE A 57 9.06 -3.14 -1.14
CA PHE A 57 8.48 -2.01 -0.43
C PHE A 57 9.64 -1.06 -0.13
N LEU A 58 9.75 0.02 -0.90
CA LEU A 58 10.85 0.96 -0.84
C LEU A 58 10.42 2.22 -0.09
N VAL A 59 11.22 2.62 0.90
CA VAL A 59 11.12 3.94 1.53
C VAL A 59 12.33 4.76 1.10
N ARG A 60 12.10 6.01 0.70
CA ARG A 60 13.12 6.95 0.28
C ARG A 60 12.90 8.26 1.00
N GLU A 61 13.93 8.69 1.70
CA GLU A 61 13.89 9.91 2.49
C GLU A 61 14.56 11.05 1.72
N SER A 62 13.95 12.23 1.78
CA SER A 62 14.53 13.50 1.33
C SER A 62 14.85 14.37 2.53
N SER A 63 15.95 15.12 2.47
CA SER A 63 16.30 16.14 3.47
C SER A 63 15.60 17.48 3.23
N ASP A 64 14.96 17.67 2.06
CA ASP A 64 14.25 18.89 1.72
C ASP A 64 12.94 18.98 2.53
N SER A 65 12.84 20.00 3.39
CA SER A 65 11.67 20.22 4.25
C SER A 65 10.39 20.57 3.49
N SER A 66 10.50 21.01 2.24
CA SER A 66 9.37 21.32 1.37
C SER A 66 8.85 20.11 0.57
N TYR A 67 9.54 18.97 0.67
CA TYR A 67 9.23 17.77 -0.11
C TYR A 67 7.85 17.20 0.22
N ALA A 68 6.92 17.25 -0.74
CA ALA A 68 5.59 16.66 -0.62
C ALA A 68 5.67 15.13 -0.66
N PRO A 69 5.15 14.41 0.35
CA PRO A 69 5.21 12.96 0.36
C PRO A 69 4.30 12.35 -0.71
N VAL A 70 4.84 11.38 -1.45
CA VAL A 70 4.14 10.71 -2.54
C VAL A 70 4.35 9.20 -2.42
N ILE A 71 3.29 8.43 -2.69
CA ILE A 71 3.34 6.98 -2.81
C ILE A 71 3.17 6.61 -4.29
N TYR A 72 4.09 5.81 -4.81
CA TYR A 72 4.03 5.21 -6.13
C TYR A 72 3.75 3.71 -6.01
N ALA A 73 2.88 3.20 -6.89
CA ALA A 73 2.66 1.79 -7.10
C ALA A 73 2.95 1.47 -8.56
N ARG A 74 3.89 0.55 -8.78
CA ARG A 74 4.19 0.00 -10.10
C ARG A 74 3.49 -1.35 -10.26
N TYR A 75 2.95 -1.58 -11.44
CA TYR A 75 2.22 -2.78 -11.82
C TYR A 75 2.91 -3.51 -12.97
N ALA A 76 2.29 -4.58 -13.44
CA ALA A 76 2.73 -5.29 -14.63
C ALA A 76 2.79 -4.38 -15.87
N PHE A 77 3.60 -4.79 -16.85
CA PHE A 77 3.79 -4.07 -18.12
C PHE A 77 4.34 -2.64 -17.97
N GLY A 78 4.88 -2.28 -16.79
CA GLY A 78 5.50 -0.98 -16.56
C GLY A 78 4.53 0.14 -16.22
N GLU A 79 3.25 -0.15 -16.05
CA GLU A 79 2.25 0.81 -15.57
C GLU A 79 2.61 1.30 -14.16
N GLU A 80 2.51 2.60 -13.92
CA GLU A 80 2.77 3.21 -12.60
C GLU A 80 1.69 4.24 -12.28
N LYS A 81 1.21 4.23 -11.03
CA LYS A 81 0.30 5.24 -10.49
C LYS A 81 0.87 5.82 -9.22
N SER A 82 0.54 7.09 -8.94
CA SER A 82 0.99 7.80 -7.75
C SER A 82 -0.16 8.47 -7.01
N ARG A 83 0.02 8.68 -5.70
CA ARG A 83 -0.86 9.50 -4.86
C ARG A 83 -0.02 10.46 -4.03
N ASP A 84 -0.35 11.75 -4.12
CA ASP A 84 0.06 12.74 -3.14
C ASP A 84 -0.64 12.42 -1.81
N VAL A 85 0.14 12.36 -0.74
CA VAL A 85 -0.34 12.04 0.61
C VAL A 85 0.06 13.10 1.63
N SER A 86 0.28 14.32 1.16
CA SER A 86 0.64 15.48 1.98
C SER A 86 -0.47 15.81 2.97
N ASN A 87 -0.09 15.99 4.24
CA ASN A 87 -0.99 16.35 5.34
C ASN A 87 -2.10 15.31 5.61
N MET A 88 -2.02 14.13 5.02
CA MET A 88 -2.95 13.04 5.31
C MET A 88 -2.63 12.39 6.67
N SER A 89 -3.66 11.96 7.38
CA SER A 89 -3.56 11.08 8.54
C SER A 89 -3.13 9.66 8.15
N GLU A 90 -2.65 8.85 9.09
CA GLU A 90 -2.30 7.44 8.84
C GLU A 90 -3.47 6.64 8.21
N LYS A 91 -4.71 6.95 8.62
CA LYS A 91 -5.90 6.31 8.07
C LYS A 91 -6.09 6.67 6.60
N GLU A 92 -5.99 7.95 6.26
CA GLU A 92 -6.13 8.42 4.88
C GLU A 92 -5.01 7.88 3.99
N VAL A 93 -3.77 7.80 4.50
CA VAL A 93 -2.65 7.14 3.81
C VAL A 93 -2.97 5.66 3.56
N THR A 94 -3.54 4.96 4.55
CA THR A 94 -3.97 3.55 4.38
C THR A 94 -5.02 3.43 3.28
N ASP A 95 -6.01 4.34 3.25
CA ASP A 95 -7.04 4.35 2.23
C ASP A 95 -6.47 4.70 0.84
N ALA A 96 -5.46 5.57 0.75
CA ALA A 96 -4.74 5.87 -0.49
C ALA A 96 -3.99 4.64 -1.04
N VAL A 97 -3.30 3.88 -0.17
CA VAL A 97 -2.63 2.62 -0.55
C VAL A 97 -3.64 1.58 -1.04
N ARG A 98 -4.80 1.47 -0.37
CA ARG A 98 -5.90 0.59 -0.84
C ARG A 98 -6.47 1.06 -2.17
N GLY A 99 -6.52 2.36 -2.41
CA GLY A 99 -6.87 2.95 -3.71
C GLY A 99 -5.90 2.51 -4.81
N LEU A 100 -4.59 2.58 -4.54
CA LEU A 100 -3.55 2.09 -5.47
C LEU A 100 -3.66 0.57 -5.71
N LEU A 101 -4.05 -0.21 -4.71
CA LEU A 101 -4.32 -1.64 -4.90
C LEU A 101 -5.50 -1.86 -5.85
N ALA A 102 -6.64 -1.19 -5.60
CA ALA A 102 -7.83 -1.28 -6.44
C ALA A 102 -7.54 -0.81 -7.89
N ASP A 103 -6.75 0.25 -8.02
CA ASP A 103 -6.27 0.77 -9.30
C ASP A 103 -5.53 -0.27 -10.15
N GLY A 104 -4.76 -1.16 -9.50
CA GLY A 104 -4.05 -2.25 -10.18
C GLY A 104 -4.96 -3.40 -10.59
N THR A 105 -5.98 -3.71 -9.79
CA THR A 105 -6.98 -4.73 -10.15
C THR A 105 -7.82 -4.37 -11.36
N ALA A 106 -7.90 -3.08 -11.69
CA ALA A 106 -8.62 -2.57 -12.85
C ALA A 106 -7.76 -2.49 -14.14
N LEU A 107 -6.45 -2.76 -14.07
CA LEU A 107 -5.57 -2.65 -15.24
C LEU A 107 -5.72 -3.84 -16.21
N PRO A 108 -5.76 -3.59 -17.53
CA PRO A 108 -5.83 -4.67 -18.53
C PRO A 108 -4.53 -5.50 -18.51
N GLY A 109 -4.68 -6.83 -18.61
CA GLY A 109 -3.54 -7.77 -18.63
C GLY A 109 -3.09 -8.26 -17.24
N ILE A 110 -3.57 -7.64 -16.16
CA ILE A 110 -3.61 -8.24 -14.83
C ILE A 110 -4.94 -8.98 -14.78
N GLY A 111 -4.91 -10.31 -14.97
CA GLY A 111 -6.13 -11.12 -14.86
C GLY A 111 -6.86 -10.83 -13.54
N PRO A 112 -8.19 -11.01 -13.45
CA PRO A 112 -8.92 -10.75 -12.23
C PRO A 112 -8.26 -11.53 -11.10
N LEU A 113 -7.68 -10.81 -10.15
CA LEU A 113 -7.11 -11.45 -8.98
C LEU A 113 -8.22 -12.18 -8.24
N PRO A 114 -7.91 -13.30 -7.57
CA PRO A 114 -8.86 -13.92 -6.67
C PRO A 114 -9.35 -12.83 -5.70
N VAL A 115 -10.68 -12.64 -5.67
CA VAL A 115 -11.32 -11.74 -4.72
C VAL A 115 -11.09 -12.34 -3.34
N ILE A 116 -10.05 -11.90 -2.64
CA ILE A 116 -9.82 -12.32 -1.25
C ILE A 116 -10.72 -11.44 -0.37
N ASP A 117 -12.02 -11.77 -0.31
CA ASP A 117 -12.97 -11.03 0.54
C ASP A 117 -13.00 -11.54 2.00
N GLY A 118 -12.21 -12.58 2.28
CA GLY A 118 -12.18 -13.27 3.57
C GLY A 118 -13.23 -14.38 3.69
N SER A 119 -13.85 -14.79 2.59
CA SER A 119 -14.65 -16.00 2.52
C SER A 119 -13.78 -17.22 2.85
N PRO A 120 -14.26 -18.17 3.70
CA PRO A 120 -13.53 -19.39 4.05
C PRO A 120 -13.10 -20.28 2.87
N LYS A 121 -13.58 -19.99 1.65
CA LYS A 121 -13.20 -20.71 0.42
C LYS A 121 -11.90 -20.21 -0.21
N ASP A 122 -11.42 -19.04 0.20
CA ASP A 122 -10.23 -18.38 -0.36
C ASP A 122 -8.99 -18.54 0.54
N ILE A 123 -9.13 -19.28 1.64
CA ILE A 123 -8.08 -19.65 2.59
C ILE A 123 -7.97 -21.18 2.57
N ILE A 124 -7.28 -21.72 1.56
CA ILE A 124 -6.83 -23.11 1.55
C ILE A 124 -5.31 -23.11 1.39
#